data_AF-A0A8J2T517-F1
#
_entry.id   AF-A0A8J2T517-F1
#
_cell.length_a   1.000
_cell.length_b   1.000
_cell.length_c   1.000
_cell.angle_alpha   90.00
_cell.angle_beta   90.00
_cell.angle_gamma   90.00
#
_symmetry.space_group_name_H-M   'P 1'
#
loop_
_entity.id
_entity.type
_entity.pdbx_description
1 polymer ?
#
loop_
_entity_poly.entity_id
_entity_poly.type
_entity_poly.pdbx_seq_one_letter_code
_entity_poly.pdbx_strand_id
1 'polypeptide(L)'
;MSKIDVTVDQLRAIYGQLYDVLQEKAALHLPEGQDPVSKEVRMQLQLYLAGVMEMGVNSLRVDGGDAKDVLATRCEPFDLELNERVRGAYEEWEDETVRVANLRRAAQEQIVKLYNESKDSYLDSLDEIIDSQEQQQTAGEEDETSPDQTGLTSATQDYHSSLNSLAEAQLHIPRLRSQLEKLSQLLHHIQDA
;
A
#
# COMPACT_ATOMS: atom_id res chain seq x y z
N MET A 1 -14.88 65.21 35.39
CA MET A 1 -13.61 64.56 35.00
C MET A 1 -13.07 65.33 33.81
N SER A 2 -11.81 65.78 33.85
CA SER A 2 -11.20 66.57 32.78
C SER A 2 -11.03 65.68 31.55
N LYS A 3 -11.78 65.96 30.48
CA LYS A 3 -11.46 65.39 29.17
C LYS A 3 -10.22 66.10 28.64
N ILE A 4 -9.31 65.32 28.07
CA ILE A 4 -8.10 65.85 27.45
C ILE A 4 -8.44 66.14 26.00
N ASP A 5 -8.32 67.39 25.58
CA ASP A 5 -8.53 67.80 24.19
C ASP A 5 -7.26 67.49 23.39
N VAL A 6 -7.40 66.67 22.34
CA VAL A 6 -6.29 66.17 21.52
C VAL A 6 -6.66 66.25 20.05
N THR A 7 -5.72 66.67 19.20
CA THR A 7 -5.95 66.70 17.75
C THR A 7 -5.69 65.32 17.11
N VAL A 8 -6.30 65.07 15.95
CA VAL A 8 -6.09 63.82 15.18
C VAL A 8 -4.60 63.55 14.91
N ASP A 9 -3.83 64.58 14.60
CA ASP A 9 -2.39 64.46 14.33
C ASP A 9 -1.59 64.08 15.58
N GLN A 10 -1.97 64.62 16.75
CA GLN A 10 -1.36 64.25 18.02
C GLN A 10 -1.68 62.79 18.38
N LEU A 11 -2.93 62.36 18.18
CA LEU A 11 -3.33 60.97 18.41
C LEU A 11 -2.53 60.01 17.50
N ARG A 12 -2.35 60.37 16.22
CA ARG A 12 -1.56 59.60 15.26
C ARG A 12 -0.07 59.57 15.62
N ALA A 13 0.48 60.69 16.09
CA ALA A 13 1.87 60.77 16.53
C ALA A 13 2.12 59.90 17.77
N ILE A 14 1.24 59.95 18.77
CA ILE A 14 1.32 59.12 19.97
C ILE A 14 1.22 57.64 19.61
N TYR A 15 0.27 57.26 18.75
CA TYR A 15 0.16 55.88 18.25
C TYR A 15 1.45 55.43 17.55
N GLY A 16 2.00 56.27 16.66
CA GLY A 16 3.23 55.97 15.93
C GLY A 16 4.42 55.75 16.87
N GLN A 17 4.61 56.66 17.82
CA GLN A 17 5.70 56.56 18.81
C GLN A 17 5.58 55.29 19.67
N LEU A 18 4.38 54.97 20.14
CA LEU A 18 4.13 53.75 20.91
C LEU A 18 4.38 52.50 20.07
N TYR A 19 3.94 52.51 18.83
CA TYR A 19 4.16 51.41 17.89
C TYR A 19 5.64 51.20 17.60
N ASP A 20 6.39 52.27 17.32
CA ASP A 20 7.82 52.20 17.00
C ASP A 20 8.62 51.66 18.19
N VAL A 21 8.33 52.11 19.41
CA VAL A 21 8.97 51.61 20.64
C VAL A 21 8.63 50.14 20.90
N LEU A 22 7.37 49.74 20.65
CA LEU A 22 6.96 48.33 20.77
C LEU A 22 7.65 47.45 19.72
N GLN A 23 7.82 47.93 18.49
CA GLN A 23 8.52 47.22 17.43
C GLN A 23 10.01 47.12 17.68
N GLU A 24 10.66 48.19 18.17
CA GLU A 24 12.08 48.19 18.53
C GLU A 24 12.35 47.19 19.66
N LYS A 25 11.49 47.20 20.69
CA LYS A 25 11.58 46.23 21.80
C LYS A 25 11.28 44.80 21.35
N ALA A 26 10.31 44.62 20.45
CA ALA A 26 10.02 43.31 19.88
C ALA A 26 11.20 42.80 19.04
N ALA A 27 11.83 43.65 18.23
CA ALA A 27 13.00 43.29 17.42
C ALA A 27 14.22 42.89 18.27
N LEU A 28 14.39 43.48 19.45
CA LEU A 28 15.47 43.13 20.37
C LEU A 28 15.30 41.75 21.02
N HIS A 29 14.05 41.32 21.24
CA HIS A 29 13.74 40.11 22.02
C HIS A 29 13.22 38.95 21.17
N LEU A 30 12.70 39.21 19.97
CA LEU A 30 12.27 38.18 19.04
C LEU A 30 13.42 37.82 18.11
N PRO A 31 13.63 36.53 17.82
CA PRO A 31 14.61 36.11 16.82
C PRO A 31 14.27 36.70 15.45
N GLU A 32 15.28 37.17 14.73
CA GLU A 32 15.15 37.64 13.34
C GLU A 32 14.87 36.45 12.42
N GLY A 33 13.59 36.11 12.26
CA GLY A 33 13.13 35.03 11.39
C GLY A 33 11.61 35.06 11.16
N GLN A 34 11.15 34.42 10.08
CA GLN A 34 9.72 34.20 9.80
C GLN A 34 9.13 33.07 10.68
N ASP A 35 9.38 33.12 11.98
CA ASP A 35 8.78 32.19 12.94
C ASP A 35 7.28 32.53 13.09
N PRO A 36 6.35 31.56 13.00
CA PRO A 36 4.94 31.79 13.35
C PRO A 36 4.76 32.44 14.72
N VAL A 37 5.59 32.10 15.71
CA VAL A 37 5.51 32.67 17.07
C VAL A 37 5.87 34.15 17.08
N SER A 38 6.88 34.56 16.31
CA SER A 38 7.31 35.96 16.24
C SER A 38 6.25 36.84 15.57
N LYS A 39 5.54 36.31 14.57
CA LYS A 39 4.39 36.97 13.92
C LYS A 39 3.20 37.10 14.87
N GLU A 40 2.87 36.04 15.61
CA GLU A 40 1.77 36.04 16.57
C GLU A 40 1.97 37.09 17.68
N VAL A 41 3.18 37.16 18.25
CA VAL A 41 3.51 38.16 19.26
C VAL A 41 3.39 39.58 18.70
N ARG A 42 3.86 39.83 17.47
CA ARG A 42 3.70 41.14 16.81
C ARG A 42 2.24 41.50 16.58
N MET A 43 1.42 40.55 16.16
CA MET A 43 -0.02 40.73 16.02
C MET A 43 -0.66 41.07 17.37
N GLN A 44 -0.31 40.35 18.44
CA GLN A 44 -0.84 40.59 19.77
C GLN A 44 -0.45 41.95 20.34
N LEU A 45 0.77 42.43 20.06
CA LEU A 45 1.21 43.79 20.41
C LEU A 45 0.38 44.85 19.67
N GLN A 46 0.05 44.61 18.40
CA GLN A 46 -0.81 45.50 17.62
C GLN A 46 -2.25 45.54 18.15
N LEU A 47 -2.82 44.37 18.51
CA LEU A 47 -4.14 44.29 19.15
C LEU A 47 -4.14 44.97 20.53
N TYR A 48 -3.08 44.77 21.32
CA TYR A 48 -2.93 45.43 22.62
C TYR A 48 -2.89 46.94 22.48
N LEU A 49 -2.09 47.47 21.54
CA LEU A 49 -2.02 48.91 21.28
C LEU A 49 -3.37 49.46 20.81
N ALA A 50 -4.07 48.74 19.92
CA ALA A 50 -5.41 49.10 19.48
C ALA A 50 -6.39 49.16 20.65
N GLY A 51 -6.39 48.15 21.53
CA GLY A 51 -7.24 48.10 22.72
C GLY A 51 -6.94 49.21 23.73
N VAL A 52 -5.66 49.51 24.00
CA VAL A 52 -5.26 50.62 24.88
C VAL A 52 -5.73 51.96 24.32
N MET A 53 -5.61 52.15 23.01
CA MET A 53 -6.05 53.38 22.36
C MET A 53 -7.56 53.50 22.35
N GLU A 54 -8.31 52.42 22.13
CA GLU A 54 -9.77 52.43 22.23
C GLU A 54 -10.24 52.76 23.66
N MET A 55 -9.59 52.18 24.67
CA MET A 55 -9.85 52.51 26.08
C MET A 55 -9.51 53.98 26.40
N GLY A 56 -8.40 54.48 25.85
CA GLY A 56 -7.96 55.87 26.03
C GLY A 56 -8.88 56.88 25.35
N VAL A 57 -9.37 56.57 24.15
CA VAL A 57 -10.27 57.43 23.35
C VAL A 57 -11.54 57.78 24.11
N ASN A 58 -12.06 56.89 24.96
CA ASN A 58 -13.22 57.18 25.81
C ASN A 58 -13.00 58.33 26.81
N SER A 59 -11.74 58.66 27.12
CA SER A 59 -11.35 59.75 28.02
C SER A 59 -10.82 61.00 27.29
N LEU A 60 -10.70 60.93 25.96
CA LEU A 60 -10.19 62.00 25.10
C LEU A 60 -11.34 62.69 24.36
N ARG A 61 -11.18 63.99 24.10
CA ARG A 61 -12.03 64.72 23.16
C ARG A 61 -11.20 65.01 21.93
N VAL A 62 -11.55 64.38 20.81
CA VAL A 62 -10.82 64.53 19.55
C VAL A 62 -11.47 65.63 18.73
N ASP A 63 -10.73 66.71 18.50
CA ASP A 63 -11.16 67.79 17.61
C ASP A 63 -10.77 67.44 16.17
N GLY A 64 -11.78 67.33 15.29
CA GLY A 64 -11.57 67.21 13.84
C GLY A 64 -11.91 65.87 13.17
N GLY A 65 -12.51 64.90 13.86
CA GLY A 65 -12.98 63.64 13.24
C GLY A 65 -13.32 62.54 14.25
N ASP A 66 -13.87 61.41 13.78
CA ASP A 66 -14.08 60.23 14.62
C ASP A 66 -12.73 59.57 14.92
N ALA A 67 -12.39 59.42 16.20
CA ALA A 67 -11.14 58.81 16.64
C ALA A 67 -10.99 57.35 16.15
N LYS A 68 -12.11 56.69 15.84
CA LYS A 68 -12.15 55.32 15.33
C LYS A 68 -11.56 55.18 13.93
N ASP A 69 -11.76 56.17 13.06
CA ASP A 69 -11.23 56.13 11.69
C ASP A 69 -9.70 56.20 11.65
N VAL A 70 -9.10 56.89 12.62
CA VAL A 70 -7.64 57.03 12.78
C VAL A 70 -7.01 55.73 13.26
N LEU A 71 -7.73 54.95 14.07
CA LEU A 71 -7.28 53.65 14.58
C LEU A 71 -7.43 52.55 13.52
N ALA A 72 -8.48 52.62 12.69
CA ALA A 72 -8.71 51.67 11.60
C ALA A 72 -7.68 51.79 10.45
N THR A 73 -7.04 52.96 10.28
CA THR A 73 -6.12 53.20 9.15
C THR A 73 -4.79 52.44 9.24
N ARG A 74 -4.46 51.82 10.38
CA ARG A 74 -3.21 51.06 10.58
C ARG A 74 -3.39 49.54 10.68
N CYS A 75 -4.61 49.02 10.49
CA CYS A 75 -4.80 47.60 10.26
C CYS A 75 -4.21 47.23 8.89
N GLU A 76 -3.53 46.07 8.81
CA GLU A 76 -3.02 45.56 7.53
C GLU A 76 -4.18 45.44 6.54
N PRO A 77 -4.06 46.01 5.33
CA PRO A 77 -5.13 45.95 4.35
C PRO A 77 -5.39 44.50 3.95
N PHE A 78 -6.66 44.18 3.70
CA PHE A 78 -7.03 42.86 3.22
C PHE A 78 -6.42 42.62 1.84
N ASP A 79 -5.50 41.66 1.74
CA ASP A 79 -4.86 41.28 0.49
C ASP A 79 -5.82 40.42 -0.35
N LEU A 80 -6.40 41.06 -1.38
CA LEU A 80 -7.32 40.42 -2.31
C LEU A 80 -6.62 39.32 -3.14
N GLU A 81 -5.35 39.51 -3.49
CA GLU A 81 -4.60 38.52 -4.27
C GLU A 81 -4.31 37.27 -3.45
N LEU A 82 -3.88 37.46 -2.19
CA LEU A 82 -3.65 36.34 -1.28
C LEU A 82 -4.95 35.58 -1.00
N ASN A 83 -6.05 36.29 -0.78
CA ASN A 83 -7.34 35.67 -0.55
C ASN A 83 -7.82 34.85 -1.75
N GLU A 84 -7.60 35.34 -2.98
CA GLU A 84 -7.97 34.60 -4.18
C GLU A 84 -7.08 33.35 -4.36
N ARG A 85 -5.79 33.43 -4.02
CA ARG A 85 -4.92 32.24 -3.99
C ARG A 85 -5.37 31.22 -2.95
N VAL A 86 -5.77 31.66 -1.77
CA VAL A 86 -6.31 30.78 -0.72
C VAL A 86 -7.61 30.13 -1.20
N ARG A 87 -8.49 30.88 -1.85
CA ARG A 87 -9.72 30.34 -2.45
C ARG A 87 -9.42 29.28 -3.50
N GLY A 88 -8.53 29.56 -4.45
CA GLY A 88 -8.15 28.60 -5.49
C GLY A 88 -7.52 27.32 -4.92
N ALA A 89 -6.64 27.45 -3.91
CA ALA A 89 -6.05 26.29 -3.25
C ALA A 89 -7.09 25.46 -2.47
N TYR A 90 -8.12 26.11 -1.93
CA TYR A 90 -9.20 25.42 -1.23
C TYR A 90 -10.10 24.65 -2.20
N GLU A 91 -10.44 25.24 -3.36
CA GLU A 91 -11.17 24.57 -4.44
C GLU A 91 -10.39 23.35 -4.96
N GLU A 92 -9.09 23.49 -5.22
CA GLU A 92 -8.23 22.38 -5.64
C GLU A 92 -8.18 21.25 -4.59
N TRP A 93 -8.10 21.63 -3.31
CA TRP A 93 -8.12 20.67 -2.21
C TRP A 93 -9.46 19.91 -2.12
N GLU A 94 -10.58 20.59 -2.33
CA GLU A 94 -11.91 19.96 -2.35
C GLU A 94 -12.03 18.98 -3.53
N ASP A 95 -11.62 19.39 -4.73
CA ASP A 95 -11.65 18.57 -5.94
C ASP A 95 -10.80 17.30 -5.79
N GLU A 96 -9.57 17.42 -5.30
CA GLU A 96 -8.69 16.28 -5.08
C GLU A 96 -9.21 15.36 -3.95
N THR A 97 -9.83 15.93 -2.92
CA THR A 97 -10.47 15.14 -1.85
C THR A 97 -11.62 14.29 -2.39
N VAL A 98 -12.48 14.88 -3.22
CA VAL A 98 -13.58 14.16 -3.88
C VAL A 98 -13.04 13.11 -4.84
N ARG A 99 -12.01 13.45 -5.62
CA ARG A 99 -11.36 12.52 -6.56
C ARG A 99 -10.79 11.30 -5.84
N VAL A 100 -10.05 11.49 -4.75
CA VAL A 100 -9.47 10.40 -3.96
C VAL A 100 -10.57 9.55 -3.31
N ALA A 101 -11.63 10.15 -2.78
CA ALA A 101 -12.76 9.41 -2.21
C ALA A 101 -13.45 8.53 -3.27
N ASN A 102 -13.70 9.08 -4.46
CA ASN A 102 -14.29 8.34 -5.57
C ASN A 102 -13.36 7.23 -6.07
N LEU A 103 -12.05 7.50 -6.20
CA LEU A 103 -11.07 6.49 -6.57
C LEU A 103 -11.02 5.34 -5.55
N ARG A 104 -11.04 5.63 -4.25
CA ARG A 104 -11.03 4.57 -3.22
C ARG A 104 -12.22 3.64 -3.37
N ARG A 105 -13.42 4.19 -3.59
CA ARG A 105 -14.63 3.38 -3.76
C ARG A 105 -14.64 2.64 -5.10
N ALA A 106 -14.46 3.36 -6.20
CA ALA A 106 -14.53 2.79 -7.54
C ALA A 106 -13.42 1.76 -7.79
N ALA A 107 -12.19 2.03 -7.33
CA ALA A 107 -11.08 1.11 -7.50
C ALA A 107 -11.30 -0.19 -6.71
N GLN A 108 -11.81 -0.11 -5.48
CA GLN A 108 -12.15 -1.32 -4.70
C GLN A 108 -13.21 -2.15 -5.43
N GLU A 109 -14.30 -1.53 -5.89
CA GLU A 109 -15.34 -2.21 -6.65
C GLU A 109 -14.81 -2.83 -7.94
N GLN A 110 -13.94 -2.13 -8.67
CA GLN A 110 -13.37 -2.59 -9.93
C GLN A 110 -12.37 -3.74 -9.75
N ILE A 111 -11.52 -3.69 -8.72
CA ILE A 111 -10.57 -4.76 -8.41
C ILE A 111 -11.32 -6.04 -8.03
N VAL A 112 -12.35 -5.94 -7.18
CA VAL A 112 -13.15 -7.10 -6.77
C VAL A 112 -13.87 -7.70 -7.97
N LYS A 113 -14.44 -6.88 -8.86
CA LYS A 113 -15.07 -7.35 -10.10
C LYS A 113 -14.07 -8.12 -10.98
N LEU A 114 -12.94 -7.51 -11.31
CA LEU A 114 -11.91 -8.14 -12.15
C LEU A 114 -11.39 -9.45 -11.54
N TYR A 115 -11.18 -9.48 -10.22
CA TYR A 115 -10.74 -10.68 -9.54
C TYR A 115 -11.78 -11.80 -9.61
N ASN A 116 -13.05 -11.48 -9.34
CA ASN A 116 -14.14 -12.46 -9.41
C ASN A 116 -14.34 -12.96 -10.86
N GLU A 117 -14.35 -12.07 -11.85
CA GLU A 117 -14.44 -12.44 -13.27
C GLU A 117 -13.30 -13.38 -13.68
N SER A 118 -12.07 -13.09 -13.28
CA SER A 118 -10.92 -13.95 -13.57
C SER A 118 -10.99 -15.28 -12.83
N LYS A 119 -11.48 -15.28 -11.59
CA LYS A 119 -11.67 -16.49 -10.78
C LYS A 119 -12.73 -17.39 -11.40
N ASP A 120 -13.88 -16.82 -11.75
CA ASP A 120 -15.01 -17.56 -12.32
C ASP A 120 -14.61 -18.15 -13.69
N SER A 121 -13.95 -17.36 -14.55
CA SER A 121 -13.40 -17.89 -15.81
C SER A 121 -12.38 -19.02 -15.61
N TYR A 122 -11.59 -18.98 -14.54
CA TYR A 122 -10.65 -20.07 -14.24
C TYR A 122 -11.37 -21.32 -13.73
N LEU A 123 -12.41 -21.15 -12.91
CA LEU A 123 -13.26 -22.26 -12.47
C LEU A 123 -13.98 -22.90 -13.66
N ASP A 124 -14.56 -22.11 -14.56
CA ASP A 124 -15.20 -22.61 -15.78
C ASP A 124 -14.21 -23.44 -16.61
N SER A 125 -12.95 -22.98 -16.74
CA SER A 125 -11.91 -23.74 -17.45
C SER A 125 -11.50 -25.04 -16.76
N LEU A 126 -11.58 -25.10 -15.43
CA LEU A 126 -11.33 -26.32 -14.67
C LEU A 126 -12.49 -27.30 -14.80
N ASP A 127 -13.73 -26.81 -14.75
CA ASP A 127 -14.93 -27.62 -14.94
C ASP A 127 -14.94 -28.23 -16.35
N GLU A 128 -14.57 -27.48 -17.40
CA GLU A 128 -14.38 -28.03 -18.75
C GLU A 128 -13.34 -29.17 -18.81
N ILE A 129 -12.23 -29.04 -18.07
CA ILE A 129 -11.21 -30.08 -18.00
C ILE A 129 -11.74 -31.31 -17.27
N ILE A 130 -12.44 -31.12 -16.15
CA ILE A 130 -13.04 -32.21 -15.35
C ILE A 130 -14.07 -32.96 -16.20
N ASP A 131 -14.99 -32.24 -16.85
CA ASP A 131 -16.00 -32.83 -17.75
C ASP A 131 -15.35 -33.62 -18.89
N SER A 132 -14.24 -33.11 -19.45
CA SER A 132 -13.49 -33.84 -20.48
C SER A 132 -12.83 -35.13 -19.96
N GLN A 133 -12.38 -35.15 -18.71
CA GLN A 133 -11.81 -36.33 -18.07
C GLN A 133 -12.89 -37.34 -17.70
N GLU A 134 -14.04 -36.89 -17.18
CA GLU A 134 -15.19 -37.75 -16.91
C GLU A 134 -15.75 -38.35 -18.21
N GLN A 135 -15.79 -37.60 -19.31
CA GLN A 135 -16.14 -38.12 -20.64
C GLN A 135 -15.12 -39.13 -21.16
N GLN A 136 -13.81 -38.92 -20.92
CA GLN A 136 -12.79 -39.91 -21.28
C GLN A 136 -12.87 -41.18 -20.41
N GLN A 137 -13.24 -41.06 -19.14
CA GLN A 137 -13.47 -42.21 -18.26
C GLN A 137 -14.73 -42.97 -18.66
N THR A 138 -15.84 -42.28 -18.92
CA THR A 138 -17.10 -42.91 -19.36
C THR A 138 -17.02 -43.47 -20.78
N ALA A 139 -16.30 -42.84 -21.71
CA ALA A 139 -15.99 -43.43 -23.02
C ALA A 139 -14.99 -44.59 -22.94
N GLY A 140 -14.18 -44.66 -21.88
CA GLY A 140 -13.35 -45.82 -21.53
C GLY A 140 -14.13 -46.94 -20.81
N GLU A 141 -15.28 -46.63 -20.22
CA GLU A 141 -16.16 -47.58 -19.51
C GLU A 141 -17.28 -48.16 -20.40
N GLU A 142 -17.67 -47.49 -21.49
CA GLU A 142 -18.52 -48.11 -22.52
C GLU A 142 -17.78 -49.17 -23.37
N ASP A 143 -16.45 -49.26 -23.22
CA ASP A 143 -15.64 -50.38 -23.72
C ASP A 143 -15.19 -51.31 -22.58
N GLU A 144 -16.01 -51.46 -21.51
CA GLU A 144 -15.97 -52.66 -20.65
C GLU A 144 -16.51 -53.90 -21.40
N THR A 145 -15.97 -54.17 -22.59
CA THR A 145 -15.82 -55.54 -23.02
C THR A 145 -14.69 -56.15 -22.18
N SER A 146 -15.07 -56.78 -21.06
CA SER A 146 -14.30 -57.79 -20.29
C SER A 146 -12.77 -57.60 -20.31
N PRO A 147 -12.10 -57.23 -19.19
CA PRO A 147 -10.65 -57.09 -19.18
C PRO A 147 -10.01 -58.38 -19.69
N ASP A 148 -9.22 -58.19 -20.74
CA ASP A 148 -8.61 -59.16 -21.61
C ASP A 148 -7.98 -60.32 -20.81
N GLN A 149 -8.74 -61.42 -20.64
CA GLN A 149 -8.27 -62.63 -19.95
C GLN A 149 -7.08 -63.27 -20.67
N THR A 150 -6.78 -62.85 -21.91
CA THR A 150 -5.66 -63.35 -22.70
C THR A 150 -4.31 -62.82 -22.20
N GLY A 151 -4.25 -61.59 -21.66
CA GLY A 151 -3.01 -61.00 -21.12
C GLY A 151 -2.61 -61.56 -19.76
N LEU A 152 -3.59 -61.89 -18.90
CA LEU A 152 -3.32 -62.48 -17.59
C LEU A 152 -2.97 -63.98 -17.70
N THR A 153 -3.58 -64.69 -18.65
CA THR A 153 -3.25 -66.09 -18.93
C THR A 153 -1.86 -66.24 -19.55
N SER A 154 -1.43 -65.34 -20.44
CA SER A 154 -0.05 -65.35 -20.96
C SER A 154 0.97 -65.03 -19.86
N ALA A 155 0.74 -64.00 -19.05
CA ALA A 155 1.66 -63.63 -17.97
C ALA A 155 1.79 -64.72 -16.89
N THR A 156 0.69 -65.41 -16.55
CA THR A 156 0.72 -66.54 -15.61
C THR A 156 1.42 -67.77 -16.21
N GLN A 157 1.25 -68.02 -17.51
CA GLN A 157 1.94 -69.11 -18.20
C GLN A 157 3.44 -68.85 -18.33
N ASP A 158 3.84 -67.61 -18.60
CA ASP A 158 5.24 -67.18 -18.62
C ASP A 158 5.87 -67.33 -17.22
N TYR A 159 5.16 -66.91 -16.18
CA TYR A 159 5.59 -67.10 -14.80
C TYR A 159 5.78 -68.59 -14.45
N HIS A 160 4.81 -69.45 -14.80
CA HIS A 160 4.94 -70.89 -14.60
C HIS A 160 6.11 -71.50 -15.38
N SER A 161 6.34 -71.07 -16.62
CA SER A 161 7.48 -71.53 -17.43
C SER A 161 8.82 -71.15 -16.80
N SER A 162 8.90 -69.95 -16.19
CA SER A 162 10.10 -69.46 -15.52
C SER A 162 10.40 -70.25 -14.24
N LEU A 163 9.36 -70.60 -13.47
CA LEU A 163 9.49 -71.45 -12.29
C LEU A 163 9.92 -72.88 -12.63
N ASN A 164 9.38 -73.46 -13.70
CA ASN A 164 9.80 -74.77 -14.17
C ASN A 164 11.26 -74.75 -14.65
N SER A 165 11.64 -73.73 -15.41
CA SER A 165 13.03 -73.54 -15.85
C SER A 165 14.00 -73.41 -14.67
N LEU A 166 13.60 -72.70 -13.61
CA LEU A 166 14.38 -72.58 -12.38
C LEU A 166 14.54 -73.93 -11.66
N ALA A 167 13.46 -74.71 -11.56
CA ALA A 167 13.48 -76.04 -10.95
C ALA A 167 14.38 -77.00 -11.73
N GLU A 168 14.30 -76.99 -13.06
CA GLU A 168 15.18 -77.77 -13.93
C GLU A 168 16.65 -77.35 -13.77
N ALA A 169 16.95 -76.05 -13.77
CA ALA A 169 18.30 -75.56 -13.53
C ALA A 169 18.84 -76.02 -12.17
N GLN A 170 18.01 -75.99 -11.13
CA GLN A 170 18.38 -76.45 -9.79
C GLN A 170 18.68 -77.96 -9.75
N LEU A 171 17.98 -78.78 -10.55
CA LEU A 171 18.28 -80.20 -10.70
C LEU A 171 19.57 -80.46 -11.49
N HIS A 172 19.88 -79.64 -12.50
CA HIS A 172 21.06 -79.81 -13.34
C HIS A 172 22.36 -79.29 -12.71
N ILE A 173 22.31 -78.27 -11.86
CA ILE A 173 23.50 -77.67 -11.21
C ILE A 173 24.36 -78.70 -10.45
N PRO A 174 23.81 -79.57 -9.58
CA PRO A 174 24.60 -80.58 -8.88
C PRO A 174 25.25 -81.59 -9.82
N ARG A 175 24.53 -81.99 -10.88
CA ARG A 175 25.04 -82.91 -11.90
C ARG A 175 26.20 -82.28 -12.66
N LEU A 176 26.07 -81.03 -13.11
CA LEU A 176 27.14 -80.30 -13.79
C LEU A 176 28.36 -80.09 -12.88
N ARG A 177 28.15 -79.78 -11.60
CA ARG A 177 29.25 -79.71 -10.61
C ARG A 177 29.99 -81.05 -10.50
N SER A 178 29.28 -82.16 -10.41
CA SER A 178 29.90 -83.50 -10.35
C SER A 178 30.65 -83.86 -11.64
N GLN A 179 30.15 -83.43 -12.80
CA GLN A 179 30.80 -83.65 -14.09
C GLN A 179 32.05 -82.79 -14.24
N LEU A 180 32.00 -81.53 -13.79
CA LEU A 180 33.18 -80.65 -13.75
C LEU A 180 34.24 -81.17 -12.79
N GLU A 181 33.85 -81.67 -11.62
CA GLU A 181 34.77 -82.28 -10.67
C GLU A 181 35.45 -83.51 -11.28
N LYS A 182 34.69 -84.40 -11.94
CA LYS A 182 35.25 -85.53 -12.70
C LYS A 182 36.19 -85.09 -13.82
N LEU A 183 35.83 -84.06 -14.58
CA LEU A 183 36.68 -83.51 -15.63
C LEU A 183 37.96 -82.89 -15.06
N SER A 184 37.88 -82.19 -13.94
CA SER A 184 39.06 -81.64 -13.25
C SER A 184 39.98 -82.73 -12.73
N GLN A 185 39.44 -83.82 -12.19
CA GLN A 185 40.22 -84.99 -11.76
C GLN A 185 40.87 -85.68 -12.97
N LEU A 186 40.16 -85.85 -14.09
CA LEU A 186 40.74 -86.38 -15.33
C LEU A 186 41.84 -85.48 -15.89
N LEU A 187 41.64 -84.16 -15.89
CA LEU A 187 42.68 -83.21 -16.30
C LEU A 187 43.91 -83.30 -15.39
N HIS A 188 43.70 -83.40 -14.08
CA HIS A 188 44.81 -83.55 -13.14
C HIS A 188 45.56 -84.86 -13.37
N HIS A 189 44.85 -85.96 -13.62
CA HIS A 189 45.46 -87.25 -14.00
C HIS A 189 46.20 -87.23 -15.34
N ILE A 190 45.76 -86.43 -16.32
CA ILE A 190 46.47 -86.25 -17.61
C ILE A 190 47.69 -85.34 -17.45
N GLN A 191 47.68 -84.42 -16.48
CA GLN A 191 48.76 -83.47 -16.25
C GLN A 191 49.86 -84.02 -15.33
N ASP A 192 49.54 -85.00 -14.48
CA ASP A 192 50.47 -85.73 -13.60
C ASP A 192 51.02 -87.04 -14.21
N ALA A 193 50.65 -87.37 -15.46
CA ALA A 193 51.20 -88.49 -16.26
C ALA A 193 52.15 -87.98 -17.34
#